data_AF-A0A832H086-F1
#
_entry.id   AF-A0A832H086-F1
#
_cell.length_a   1.000
_cell.length_b   1.000
_cell.length_c   1.000
_cell.angle_alpha   90.00
_cell.angle_beta   90.00
_cell.angle_gamma   90.00
#
_symmetry.space_group_name_H-M   'P 1'
#
loop_
_entity.id
_entity.type
_entity.pdbx_description
1 polymer ?
#
loop_
_entity_poly.entity_id
_entity_poly.type
_entity_poly.pdbx_seq_one_letter_code
_entity_poly.pdbx_strand_id
1 'polypeptide(L)'
;MNYFKKFFFVLILILPASLSAQKNVSFLFDNSGSMLGYYSDSKSTFKTFAKALIKNSLAQGDFASIYLFTKNEPKRGIQSPQKLFSGNSKDLIPDKIISDFKSVKGNDGDYGVTDINEALDAAISDLKNQPAVIWLITDNINDVAGTGDESFLNTLDFYKKLRNDTAIRKILLFPVEEKLSGDLYESDGFVCYGIVYSLTSLSQIQLESYDKIIRASGIKAKPFTLKPLDIGTITLFPKVTQSKVTEGKLFFDGKTLRGFGFDEGQVIKETFPDLVLKSNLFPYIIKNAKLNVRLDNFSSSDYSVKSMGTQTISPSTVSNISPEGEVTGFSVTFNMPEITPNFSFSTIFNEDFTVGGNLILEVSQVDILLDDKYMNSFKEIFALNSVPDIFRPVLKDKKIETSIPLEIRIKYGSWRLFALIGIALLALAVIAVPIFLLTKKSCYKITLLDSDSQSFCISALSSYSVSTAGSPVLGKLKKSVTGSLKFICSSVTDTPGKVFSVSF
;
A
#
# COMPACT_ATOMS: atom_id res chain seq x y z
N MET A 1 54.78 19.18 -3.89
CA MET A 1 53.98 20.12 -4.70
C MET A 1 52.78 19.36 -5.25
N ASN A 2 51.59 19.93 -5.12
CA ASN A 2 50.28 19.51 -5.66
C ASN A 2 49.43 18.51 -4.87
N TYR A 3 48.61 19.10 -4.00
CA TYR A 3 47.31 18.61 -3.54
C TYR A 3 46.36 18.35 -4.71
N PHE A 4 45.76 17.16 -4.79
CA PHE A 4 44.53 16.95 -5.55
C PHE A 4 43.43 16.45 -4.59
N LYS A 5 42.63 17.42 -4.10
CA LYS A 5 41.37 17.15 -3.40
C LYS A 5 40.37 16.61 -4.42
N LYS A 6 39.95 15.35 -4.26
CA LYS A 6 38.76 14.81 -4.93
C LYS A 6 37.53 15.45 -4.29
N PHE A 7 36.97 16.46 -4.96
CA PHE A 7 35.63 16.95 -4.67
C PHE A 7 34.62 15.95 -5.24
N PHE A 8 33.95 15.22 -4.37
CA PHE A 8 32.80 14.41 -4.71
C PHE A 8 31.59 15.37 -4.81
N PHE A 9 31.19 15.72 -6.03
CA PHE A 9 29.94 16.46 -6.25
C PHE A 9 28.78 15.50 -5.96
N VAL A 10 28.21 15.60 -4.75
CA VAL A 10 26.91 15.00 -4.44
C VAL A 10 25.86 15.82 -5.18
N LEU A 11 25.39 15.29 -6.30
CA LEU A 11 24.23 15.81 -7.02
C LEU A 11 23.00 15.57 -6.13
N ILE A 12 22.62 16.56 -5.33
CA ILE A 12 21.32 16.58 -4.64
C ILE A 12 20.26 16.71 -5.73
N LEU A 13 19.65 15.59 -6.09
CA LEU A 13 18.36 15.57 -6.79
C LEU A 13 17.34 16.21 -5.84
N ILE A 14 17.11 17.50 -6.01
CA ILE A 14 15.95 18.20 -5.49
C ILE A 14 14.75 17.57 -6.21
N LEU A 15 14.15 16.56 -5.59
CA LEU A 15 12.83 16.08 -5.95
C LEU A 15 11.91 17.30 -5.98
N PRO A 16 11.26 17.62 -7.11
CA PRO A 16 10.35 18.74 -7.16
C PRO A 16 9.25 18.49 -6.13
N ALA A 17 8.94 19.54 -5.36
CA ALA A 17 7.74 19.60 -4.55
C ALA A 17 6.58 19.07 -5.39
N SER A 18 5.78 18.18 -4.80
CA SER A 18 4.63 17.57 -5.43
C SER A 18 3.82 18.64 -6.13
N LEU A 19 3.87 18.70 -7.48
CA LEU A 19 2.89 19.45 -8.24
C LEU A 19 1.55 18.80 -7.87
N SER A 20 0.78 19.45 -7.01
CA SER A 20 -0.62 19.09 -6.83
C SER A 20 -1.24 19.19 -8.21
N ALA A 21 -1.68 18.05 -8.76
CA ALA A 21 -2.38 18.04 -10.04
C ALA A 21 -3.51 19.08 -9.99
N GLN A 22 -3.60 19.90 -11.02
CA GLN A 22 -4.69 20.89 -11.17
C GLN A 22 -6.03 20.16 -11.10
N LYS A 23 -6.92 20.60 -10.22
CA LYS A 23 -8.24 19.99 -10.03
C LYS A 23 -9.31 20.84 -10.69
N ASN A 24 -10.37 20.19 -11.16
CA ASN A 24 -11.61 20.88 -11.51
C ASN A 24 -12.55 20.87 -10.29
N VAL A 25 -13.06 22.04 -9.91
CA VAL A 25 -14.03 22.18 -8.83
C VAL A 25 -15.22 22.99 -9.33
N SER A 26 -16.42 22.42 -9.26
CA SER A 26 -17.66 23.11 -9.63
C SER A 26 -18.49 23.37 -8.39
N PHE A 27 -19.04 24.57 -8.24
CA PHE A 27 -19.95 24.93 -7.16
C PHE A 27 -21.32 25.28 -7.73
N LEU A 28 -22.35 24.61 -7.25
CA LEU A 28 -23.75 24.80 -7.59
C LEU A 28 -24.47 25.27 -6.33
N PHE A 29 -24.97 26.51 -6.34
CA PHE A 29 -25.75 27.07 -5.24
C PHE A 29 -27.19 27.26 -5.69
N ASP A 30 -28.12 26.62 -5.00
CA ASP A 30 -29.55 26.74 -5.25
C ASP A 30 -29.99 28.18 -4.98
N ASN A 31 -30.63 28.81 -5.94
CA ASN A 31 -31.19 30.16 -5.85
C ASN A 31 -32.67 30.22 -6.20
N SER A 32 -33.38 29.11 -6.01
CA SER A 32 -34.83 29.04 -6.07
C SER A 32 -35.51 29.90 -4.99
N GLY A 33 -36.84 29.94 -5.04
CA GLY A 33 -37.67 30.62 -4.04
C GLY A 33 -37.61 29.99 -2.66
N SER A 34 -37.42 28.68 -2.54
CA SER A 34 -37.34 28.00 -1.23
C SER A 34 -36.08 28.41 -0.46
N MET A 35 -35.04 28.86 -1.17
CA MET A 35 -33.81 29.39 -0.59
C MET A 35 -33.90 30.89 -0.18
N LEU A 36 -35.04 31.56 -0.33
CA LEU A 36 -35.18 33.02 -0.17
C LEU A 36 -34.60 33.54 1.15
N GLY A 37 -34.88 32.86 2.27
CA GLY A 37 -34.40 33.25 3.60
C GLY A 37 -32.87 33.38 3.65
N TYR A 38 -32.16 32.42 3.05
CA TYR A 38 -30.70 32.38 3.04
C TYR A 38 -30.04 33.52 2.25
N TYR A 39 -30.74 34.08 1.27
CA TYR A 39 -30.21 35.17 0.44
C TYR A 39 -30.60 36.57 0.94
N SER A 40 -31.76 36.68 1.59
CA SER A 40 -32.40 37.96 1.91
C SER A 40 -32.39 38.31 3.41
N ASP A 41 -32.37 37.33 4.30
CA ASP A 41 -32.33 37.60 5.74
C ASP A 41 -30.95 38.11 6.17
N SER A 42 -30.92 39.27 6.83
CA SER A 42 -29.69 39.86 7.37
C SER A 42 -28.99 38.99 8.43
N LYS A 43 -29.73 38.08 9.07
CA LYS A 43 -29.18 37.12 10.05
C LYS A 43 -28.59 35.88 9.37
N SER A 44 -28.86 35.66 8.09
CA SER A 44 -28.38 34.46 7.41
C SER A 44 -26.86 34.48 7.28
N THR A 45 -26.25 33.32 7.54
CA THR A 45 -24.81 33.11 7.37
C THR A 45 -24.46 32.48 6.03
N PHE A 46 -25.45 32.14 5.20
CA PHE A 46 -25.29 31.37 3.96
C PHE A 46 -24.29 31.99 2.98
N LYS A 47 -24.35 33.29 2.72
CA LYS A 47 -23.39 33.99 1.83
C LYS A 47 -21.96 33.92 2.37
N THR A 48 -21.80 34.06 3.69
CA THR A 48 -20.50 33.91 4.37
C THR A 48 -20.00 32.48 4.29
N PHE A 49 -20.89 31.51 4.48
CA PHE A 49 -20.61 30.08 4.33
C PHE A 49 -20.15 29.76 2.90
N ALA A 50 -20.90 30.16 1.87
CA ALA A 50 -20.57 29.93 0.47
C ALA A 50 -19.20 30.51 0.10
N LYS A 51 -18.92 31.74 0.55
CA LYS A 51 -17.61 32.38 0.39
C LYS A 51 -16.48 31.55 1.01
N ALA A 52 -16.68 31.08 2.24
CA ALA A 52 -15.68 30.27 2.95
C ALA A 52 -15.48 28.91 2.27
N LEU A 53 -16.56 28.25 1.87
CA LEU A 53 -16.53 26.97 1.15
C LEU A 53 -15.73 27.07 -0.15
N ILE A 54 -15.99 28.09 -0.96
CA ILE A 54 -15.26 28.34 -2.21
C ILE A 54 -13.76 28.52 -1.92
N LYS A 55 -13.41 29.37 -0.96
CA LYS A 55 -12.01 29.65 -0.61
C LYS A 55 -11.28 28.41 -0.09
N ASN A 56 -11.91 27.64 0.77
CA ASN A 56 -11.27 26.48 1.42
C ASN A 56 -11.18 25.25 0.51
N SER A 57 -12.01 25.19 -0.54
CA SER A 57 -12.05 24.05 -1.46
C SER A 57 -11.10 24.19 -2.66
N LEU A 58 -10.50 25.37 -2.85
CA LEU A 58 -9.64 25.68 -4.00
C LEU A 58 -8.18 25.87 -3.57
N ALA A 59 -7.27 25.17 -4.25
CA ALA A 59 -5.85 25.48 -4.22
C ALA A 59 -5.47 26.45 -5.34
N GLN A 60 -4.28 27.06 -5.21
CA GLN A 60 -3.73 27.91 -6.27
C GLN A 60 -3.50 27.07 -7.54
N GLY A 61 -4.07 27.52 -8.66
CA GLY A 61 -3.93 26.86 -9.95
C GLY A 61 -5.08 25.92 -10.32
N ASP A 62 -5.97 25.58 -9.39
CA ASP A 62 -7.19 24.81 -9.69
C ASP A 62 -8.08 25.54 -10.71
N PHE A 63 -8.89 24.79 -11.46
CA PHE A 63 -9.94 25.34 -12.30
C PHE A 63 -11.25 25.32 -11.52
N ALA A 64 -11.93 26.47 -11.45
CA ALA A 64 -13.17 26.63 -10.72
C ALA A 64 -14.30 27.07 -11.64
N SER A 65 -15.49 26.51 -11.45
CA SER A 65 -16.72 27.02 -12.03
C SER A 65 -17.76 27.25 -10.92
N ILE A 66 -18.45 28.38 -10.94
CA ILE A 66 -19.46 28.74 -9.92
C ILE A 66 -20.76 29.07 -10.62
N TYR A 67 -21.84 28.44 -10.16
CA TYR A 67 -23.17 28.55 -10.71
C TYR A 67 -24.18 28.87 -9.61
N LEU A 68 -25.16 29.70 -9.95
CA LEU A 68 -26.45 29.74 -9.27
C LEU A 68 -27.43 28.91 -10.07
N PHE A 69 -28.27 28.10 -9.41
CA PHE A 69 -29.23 27.26 -10.10
C PHE A 69 -30.63 27.31 -9.50
N THR A 70 -31.58 27.23 -10.41
CA THR A 70 -33.00 26.94 -10.22
C THR A 70 -33.41 26.08 -11.42
N LYS A 71 -34.68 25.76 -11.62
CA LYS A 71 -35.16 25.14 -12.85
C LYS A 71 -35.06 26.12 -14.01
N ASN A 72 -34.55 25.67 -15.15
CA ASN A 72 -34.53 26.44 -16.37
C ASN A 72 -35.94 26.61 -16.93
N GLU A 73 -36.46 27.84 -16.92
CA GLU A 73 -37.81 28.16 -17.40
C GLU A 73 -37.77 29.36 -18.36
N PRO A 74 -37.33 29.16 -19.63
CA PRO A 74 -37.16 30.25 -20.58
C PRO A 74 -38.45 31.04 -20.85
N LYS A 75 -39.62 30.39 -20.76
CA LYS A 75 -40.93 31.04 -20.90
C LYS A 75 -41.20 32.08 -19.80
N ARG A 76 -40.70 31.83 -18.59
CA ARG A 76 -40.74 32.77 -17.45
C ARG A 76 -39.55 33.74 -17.45
N GLY A 77 -38.66 33.66 -18.45
CA GLY A 77 -37.44 34.47 -18.51
C GLY A 77 -36.32 33.98 -17.58
N ILE A 78 -36.44 32.78 -17.00
CA ILE A 78 -35.43 32.20 -16.12
C ILE A 78 -34.49 31.34 -16.94
N GLN A 79 -33.20 31.71 -16.98
CA GLN A 79 -32.13 30.91 -17.57
C GLN A 79 -31.27 30.31 -16.45
N SER A 80 -31.12 28.99 -16.43
CA SER A 80 -30.43 28.27 -15.37
C SER A 80 -29.72 27.00 -15.90
N PRO A 81 -28.60 26.55 -15.29
CA PRO A 81 -27.80 27.25 -14.27
C PRO A 81 -27.12 28.52 -14.80
N GLN A 82 -27.14 29.58 -14.00
CA GLN A 82 -26.43 30.82 -14.29
C GLN A 82 -24.96 30.68 -13.85
N LYS A 83 -24.05 30.65 -14.82
CA LYS A 83 -22.60 30.64 -14.60
C LYS A 83 -22.11 32.04 -14.20
N LEU A 84 -21.65 32.18 -12.95
CA LEU A 84 -21.07 33.43 -12.43
C LEU A 84 -19.56 33.50 -12.67
N PHE A 85 -18.88 32.36 -12.68
CA PHE A 85 -17.45 32.27 -12.90
C PHE A 85 -17.09 30.94 -13.58
N SER A 86 -16.08 30.97 -14.45
CA SER A 86 -15.39 29.77 -14.92
C SER A 86 -13.98 30.14 -15.36
N GLY A 87 -12.96 29.54 -14.74
CA GLY A 87 -11.58 29.92 -14.99
C GLY A 87 -10.62 29.40 -13.93
N ASN A 88 -9.38 29.91 -13.97
CA ASN A 88 -8.38 29.56 -12.96
C ASN A 88 -8.71 30.20 -11.61
N SER A 89 -8.49 29.46 -10.52
CA SER A 89 -8.77 29.92 -9.15
C SER A 89 -8.03 31.19 -8.76
N LYS A 90 -6.90 31.50 -9.41
CA LYS A 90 -6.15 32.76 -9.20
C LYS A 90 -6.92 34.01 -9.65
N ASP A 91 -7.81 33.85 -10.64
CA ASP A 91 -8.58 34.93 -11.25
C ASP A 91 -9.95 35.10 -10.57
N LEU A 92 -10.28 34.20 -9.62
CA LEU A 92 -11.52 34.22 -8.87
C LEU A 92 -11.45 35.27 -7.75
N ILE A 93 -12.45 36.15 -7.72
CA ILE A 93 -12.67 37.12 -6.65
C ILE A 93 -13.96 36.75 -5.92
N PRO A 94 -13.92 35.96 -4.82
CA PRO A 94 -15.12 35.45 -4.16
C PRO A 94 -16.08 36.55 -3.72
N ASP A 95 -15.58 37.69 -3.26
CA ASP A 95 -16.42 38.82 -2.83
C ASP A 95 -17.29 39.38 -3.96
N LYS A 96 -16.77 39.43 -5.20
CA LYS A 96 -17.54 39.84 -6.37
C LYS A 96 -18.59 38.81 -6.77
N ILE A 97 -18.27 37.53 -6.64
CA ILE A 97 -19.21 36.45 -6.96
C ILE A 97 -20.37 36.44 -5.95
N ILE A 98 -20.05 36.59 -4.66
CA ILE A 98 -21.05 36.56 -3.58
C ILE A 98 -21.96 37.80 -3.60
N SER A 99 -21.53 38.94 -4.14
CA SER A 99 -22.44 40.08 -4.33
C SER A 99 -23.56 39.81 -5.34
N ASP A 100 -23.36 38.85 -6.25
CA ASP A 100 -24.35 38.46 -7.25
C ASP A 100 -25.32 37.37 -6.73
N PHE A 101 -25.12 36.86 -5.51
CA PHE A 101 -25.95 35.83 -4.90
C PHE A 101 -27.32 36.39 -4.50
N LYS A 102 -28.36 35.96 -5.21
CA LYS A 102 -29.76 36.29 -4.96
C LYS A 102 -30.68 35.21 -5.50
N SER A 103 -31.84 35.05 -4.87
CA SER A 103 -32.93 34.26 -5.44
C SER A 103 -33.42 34.89 -6.74
N VAL A 104 -33.75 34.05 -7.72
CA VAL A 104 -34.21 34.50 -9.05
C VAL A 104 -35.72 34.54 -9.12
N LYS A 105 -36.23 35.54 -9.84
CA LYS A 105 -37.65 35.71 -10.16
C LYS A 105 -37.87 35.64 -11.66
N GLY A 106 -39.00 35.07 -12.06
CA GLY A 106 -39.49 35.14 -13.42
C GLY A 106 -40.06 36.52 -13.76
N ASN A 107 -40.40 36.69 -15.03
CA ASN A 107 -41.10 37.87 -15.54
C ASN A 107 -42.51 38.04 -14.95
N ASP A 108 -43.07 36.96 -14.39
CA ASP A 108 -44.32 36.94 -13.64
C ASP A 108 -44.17 37.48 -12.20
N GLY A 109 -42.95 37.72 -11.72
CA GLY A 109 -42.66 38.22 -10.38
C GLY A 109 -42.56 37.12 -9.30
N ASP A 110 -42.90 35.89 -9.67
CA ASP A 110 -42.78 34.70 -8.83
C ASP A 110 -41.34 34.16 -8.84
N TYR A 111 -40.97 33.46 -7.79
CA TYR A 111 -39.63 32.88 -7.69
C TYR A 111 -39.45 31.67 -8.61
N GLY A 112 -38.19 31.37 -8.94
CA GLY A 112 -37.82 30.12 -9.60
C GLY A 112 -38.07 28.91 -8.69
N VAL A 113 -38.32 27.75 -9.29
CA VAL A 113 -38.54 26.47 -8.60
C VAL A 113 -37.29 25.60 -8.68
N THR A 114 -37.17 24.52 -7.90
CA THR A 114 -35.90 23.77 -7.80
C THR A 114 -35.87 22.59 -8.76
N ASP A 115 -34.81 22.48 -9.57
CA ASP A 115 -34.47 21.24 -10.30
C ASP A 115 -32.99 20.88 -10.06
N ILE A 116 -32.77 20.04 -9.05
CA ILE A 116 -31.42 19.63 -8.63
C ILE A 116 -30.77 18.72 -9.69
N ASN A 117 -31.56 17.90 -10.38
CA ASN A 117 -31.06 16.97 -11.39
C ASN A 117 -30.55 17.73 -12.62
N GLU A 118 -31.34 18.69 -13.13
CA GLU A 118 -30.94 19.54 -14.25
C GLU A 118 -29.64 20.30 -13.94
N ALA A 119 -29.52 20.86 -12.73
CA ALA A 119 -28.33 21.58 -12.30
C ALA A 119 -27.08 20.69 -12.25
N LEU A 120 -27.20 19.49 -11.67
CA LEU A 120 -26.10 18.53 -11.61
C LEU A 120 -25.67 18.08 -13.01
N ASP A 121 -26.62 17.81 -13.91
CA ASP A 121 -26.33 17.38 -15.29
C ASP A 121 -25.65 18.47 -16.11
N ALA A 122 -26.11 19.72 -15.99
CA ALA A 122 -25.47 20.86 -16.63
C ALA A 122 -24.02 21.04 -16.15
N ALA A 123 -23.78 20.94 -14.84
CA ALA A 123 -22.44 21.02 -14.28
C ALA A 123 -21.54 19.87 -14.76
N ILE A 124 -22.06 18.64 -14.81
CA ILE A 124 -21.32 17.47 -15.33
C ILE A 124 -20.96 17.66 -16.81
N SER A 125 -21.88 18.15 -17.63
CA SER A 125 -21.65 18.41 -19.06
C SER A 125 -20.53 19.43 -19.28
N ASP A 126 -20.49 20.48 -18.45
CA ASP A 126 -19.47 21.52 -18.48
C ASP A 126 -18.06 21.03 -18.12
N LEU A 127 -17.93 19.90 -17.42
CA LEU A 127 -16.62 19.31 -17.05
C LEU A 127 -15.89 18.66 -18.23
N LYS A 128 -16.55 18.50 -19.40
CA LYS A 128 -15.94 17.94 -20.62
C LYS A 128 -15.18 16.62 -20.34
N ASN A 129 -15.83 15.71 -19.64
CA ASN A 129 -15.31 14.37 -19.28
C ASN A 129 -14.12 14.35 -18.31
N GLN A 130 -13.77 15.48 -17.69
CA GLN A 130 -12.68 15.53 -16.70
C GLN A 130 -13.17 15.15 -15.30
N PRO A 131 -12.34 14.47 -14.48
CA PRO A 131 -12.63 14.29 -13.06
C PRO A 131 -12.76 15.62 -12.33
N ALA A 132 -13.70 15.70 -11.39
CA ALA A 132 -13.95 16.92 -10.64
C ALA A 132 -14.54 16.66 -9.25
N VAL A 133 -14.41 17.67 -8.39
CA VAL A 133 -15.23 17.80 -7.18
C VAL A 133 -16.37 18.75 -7.49
N ILE A 134 -17.61 18.31 -7.27
CA ILE A 134 -18.82 19.12 -7.42
C ILE A 134 -19.37 19.37 -6.02
N TRP A 135 -19.45 20.63 -5.64
CA TRP A 135 -20.19 21.10 -4.48
C TRP A 135 -21.59 21.47 -4.92
N LEU A 136 -22.61 20.82 -4.35
CA LEU A 136 -24.02 21.14 -4.60
C LEU A 136 -24.67 21.55 -3.29
N ILE A 137 -25.24 22.76 -3.23
CA ILE A 137 -25.78 23.37 -2.02
C ILE A 137 -27.24 23.73 -2.26
N THR A 138 -28.14 23.23 -1.42
CA THR A 138 -29.61 23.34 -1.56
C THR A 138 -30.28 23.09 -0.20
N ASP A 139 -31.55 23.47 -0.04
CA ASP A 139 -32.40 23.08 1.10
C ASP A 139 -32.85 21.61 1.03
N ASN A 140 -32.43 20.89 -0.02
CA ASN A 140 -32.73 19.48 -0.26
C ASN A 140 -34.21 19.21 -0.56
N ILE A 141 -34.90 20.22 -1.14
CA ILE A 141 -36.26 20.12 -1.64
C ILE A 141 -36.23 20.27 -3.18
N ASN A 142 -36.39 19.15 -3.90
CA ASN A 142 -36.47 19.18 -5.36
C ASN A 142 -37.91 19.42 -5.85
N ASP A 143 -38.38 20.67 -5.81
CA ASP A 143 -39.71 21.02 -6.29
C ASP A 143 -39.71 21.52 -7.74
N VAL A 144 -39.90 20.60 -8.68
CA VAL A 144 -39.90 20.90 -10.13
C VAL A 144 -41.19 21.60 -10.57
N ALA A 145 -42.30 21.40 -9.84
CA ALA A 145 -43.63 21.93 -10.19
C ALA A 145 -43.96 23.24 -9.48
N GLY A 146 -43.30 23.53 -8.36
CA GLY A 146 -43.55 24.69 -7.51
C GLY A 146 -44.77 24.55 -6.60
N THR A 147 -45.39 23.37 -6.55
CA THR A 147 -46.61 23.10 -5.77
C THR A 147 -46.34 22.32 -4.49
N GLY A 148 -45.11 21.84 -4.27
CA GLY A 148 -44.76 21.00 -3.12
C GLY A 148 -45.16 19.52 -3.25
N ASP A 149 -46.27 19.21 -3.94
CA ASP A 149 -46.90 17.88 -3.96
C ASP A 149 -46.00 16.74 -4.46
N GLU A 150 -45.15 17.00 -5.45
CA GLU A 150 -44.25 16.00 -6.05
C GLU A 150 -42.82 16.07 -5.52
N SER A 151 -42.51 17.04 -4.65
CA SER A 151 -41.14 17.34 -4.21
C SER A 151 -40.45 16.14 -3.57
N PHE A 152 -41.21 15.31 -2.83
CA PHE A 152 -40.69 14.09 -2.24
C PHE A 152 -40.23 13.07 -3.30
N LEU A 153 -41.03 12.83 -4.35
CA LEU A 153 -40.70 11.89 -5.42
C LEU A 153 -39.53 12.38 -6.26
N ASN A 154 -39.50 13.67 -6.56
CA ASN A 154 -38.42 14.33 -7.30
C ASN A 154 -37.09 14.30 -6.52
N THR A 155 -37.15 14.47 -5.19
CA THR A 155 -35.99 14.36 -4.31
C THR A 155 -35.51 12.90 -4.22
N LEU A 156 -36.44 11.94 -4.20
CA LEU A 156 -36.11 10.52 -4.25
C LEU A 156 -35.44 10.13 -5.57
N ASP A 157 -35.86 10.71 -6.70
CA ASP A 157 -35.21 10.49 -7.99
C ASP A 157 -33.75 11.00 -8.02
N PHE A 158 -33.51 12.19 -7.47
CA PHE A 158 -32.15 12.70 -7.26
C PHE A 158 -31.29 11.72 -6.45
N TYR A 159 -31.81 11.16 -5.36
CA TYR A 159 -31.09 10.13 -4.60
C TYR A 159 -30.84 8.84 -5.37
N LYS A 160 -31.77 8.40 -6.22
CA LYS A 160 -31.58 7.24 -7.10
C LYS A 160 -30.45 7.51 -8.09
N LYS A 161 -30.39 8.71 -8.68
CA LYS A 161 -29.30 9.13 -9.57
C LYS A 161 -27.95 9.09 -8.87
N LEU A 162 -27.83 9.73 -7.70
CA LEU A 162 -26.60 9.73 -6.88
C LEU A 162 -26.11 8.31 -6.56
N ARG A 163 -27.03 7.39 -6.26
CA ARG A 163 -26.71 5.99 -5.96
C ARG A 163 -26.23 5.23 -7.21
N ASN A 164 -27.02 5.29 -8.28
CA ASN A 164 -26.89 4.38 -9.42
C ASN A 164 -25.91 4.86 -10.49
N ASP A 165 -25.66 6.16 -10.60
CA ASP A 165 -24.69 6.68 -11.55
C ASP A 165 -23.29 6.22 -11.16
N THR A 166 -22.68 5.40 -12.02
CA THR A 166 -21.34 4.86 -11.77
C THR A 166 -20.26 5.93 -11.86
N ALA A 167 -20.46 7.01 -12.64
CA ALA A 167 -19.51 8.12 -12.76
C ALA A 167 -19.46 8.98 -11.49
N ILE A 168 -20.52 8.96 -10.68
CA ILE A 168 -20.50 9.52 -9.32
C ILE A 168 -19.77 8.53 -8.41
N ARG A 169 -18.50 8.80 -8.14
CA ARG A 169 -17.59 7.88 -7.46
C ARG A 169 -17.65 8.01 -5.94
N LYS A 170 -17.86 9.22 -5.44
CA LYS A 170 -17.91 9.49 -3.99
C LYS A 170 -18.89 10.61 -3.67
N ILE A 171 -19.58 10.51 -2.54
CA ILE A 171 -20.50 11.52 -2.05
C ILE A 171 -20.35 11.64 -0.53
N LEU A 172 -20.05 12.86 -0.06
CA LEU A 172 -20.22 13.28 1.33
C LEU A 172 -21.35 14.30 1.39
N LEU A 173 -22.26 14.15 2.35
CA LEU A 173 -23.36 15.06 2.61
C LEU A 173 -23.12 15.78 3.92
N PHE A 174 -23.20 17.10 3.97
CA PHE A 174 -23.05 17.90 5.18
C PHE A 174 -24.37 18.62 5.48
N PRO A 175 -25.10 18.25 6.54
CA PRO A 175 -26.30 18.97 6.94
C PRO A 175 -25.92 20.19 7.78
N VAL A 176 -26.26 21.38 7.32
CA VAL A 176 -25.99 22.64 8.03
C VAL A 176 -27.29 23.18 8.61
N GLU A 177 -27.38 23.19 9.93
CA GLU A 177 -28.51 23.78 10.65
C GLU A 177 -28.41 25.31 10.60
N GLU A 178 -29.47 25.96 10.12
CA GLU A 178 -29.59 27.41 10.12
C GLU A 178 -31.07 27.78 10.10
N LYS A 179 -31.64 28.02 11.29
CA LYS A 179 -33.06 28.34 11.43
C LYS A 179 -33.35 29.80 11.09
N LEU A 180 -34.17 30.01 10.08
CA LEU A 180 -34.61 31.31 9.60
C LEU A 180 -36.14 31.32 9.49
N SER A 181 -36.75 32.43 9.88
CA SER A 181 -38.19 32.63 9.75
C SER A 181 -38.47 34.08 9.41
N GLY A 182 -39.32 34.29 8.41
CA GLY A 182 -39.80 35.59 7.99
C GLY A 182 -41.18 35.48 7.35
N ASP A 183 -41.74 36.61 6.91
CA ASP A 183 -43.13 36.64 6.39
C ASP A 183 -43.35 35.76 5.15
N LEU A 184 -42.29 35.46 4.40
CA LEU A 184 -42.33 34.73 3.12
C LEU A 184 -41.48 33.46 3.10
N TYR A 185 -40.84 33.09 4.21
CA TYR A 185 -39.95 31.93 4.26
C TYR A 185 -39.87 31.33 5.66
N GLU A 186 -39.70 30.02 5.70
CA GLU A 186 -39.34 29.25 6.89
C GLU A 186 -38.30 28.23 6.44
N SER A 187 -37.17 28.17 7.14
CA SER A 187 -36.06 27.29 6.77
C SER A 187 -35.34 26.79 8.01
N ASP A 188 -35.09 25.49 8.10
CA ASP A 188 -34.40 24.87 9.24
C ASP A 188 -32.91 24.60 8.99
N GLY A 189 -32.51 24.53 7.72
CA GLY A 189 -31.13 24.30 7.32
C GLY A 189 -30.99 23.97 5.83
N PHE A 190 -29.75 23.78 5.41
CA PHE A 190 -29.40 23.43 4.04
C PHE A 190 -28.38 22.27 4.00
N VAL A 191 -28.32 21.56 2.88
CA VAL A 191 -27.36 20.49 2.63
C VAL A 191 -26.26 20.98 1.72
N CYS A 192 -25.02 20.57 2.03
CA CYS A 192 -23.91 20.62 1.08
C CYS A 192 -23.50 19.21 0.68
N TYR A 193 -23.58 18.89 -0.59
CA TYR A 193 -23.03 17.66 -1.16
C TYR A 193 -21.64 17.92 -1.70
N GLY A 194 -20.64 17.20 -1.21
CA GLY A 194 -19.34 17.06 -1.85
C GLY A 194 -19.33 15.79 -2.69
N ILE A 195 -19.40 15.95 -4.01
CA ILE A 195 -19.52 14.86 -4.98
C ILE A 195 -18.22 14.74 -5.78
N VAL A 196 -17.68 13.54 -5.90
CA VAL A 196 -16.55 13.25 -6.81
C VAL A 196 -17.11 12.61 -8.07
N TYR A 197 -16.94 13.31 -9.18
CA TYR A 197 -17.31 12.83 -10.52
C TYR A 197 -16.06 12.36 -11.28
N SER A 198 -16.15 11.19 -11.92
CA SER A 198 -15.12 10.67 -12.81
C SER A 198 -15.66 9.56 -13.71
N LEU A 199 -15.52 9.70 -15.03
CA LEU A 199 -15.86 8.65 -15.99
C LEU A 199 -14.94 7.43 -15.86
N THR A 200 -13.66 7.63 -15.53
CA THR A 200 -12.74 6.54 -15.24
C THR A 200 -12.92 6.04 -13.80
N SER A 201 -12.70 4.76 -13.57
CA SER A 201 -12.62 4.22 -12.20
C SER A 201 -11.49 4.91 -11.43
N LEU A 202 -11.72 5.12 -10.15
CA LEU A 202 -10.71 5.67 -9.23
C LEU A 202 -10.21 4.53 -8.35
N SER A 203 -8.90 4.46 -8.15
CA SER A 203 -8.30 3.57 -7.15
C SER A 203 -8.71 3.97 -5.73
N GLN A 204 -8.58 3.05 -4.78
CA GLN A 204 -8.86 3.32 -3.36
C GLN A 204 -8.06 4.53 -2.84
N ILE A 205 -6.77 4.62 -3.17
CA ILE A 205 -5.90 5.72 -2.77
C ILE A 205 -6.41 7.07 -3.33
N GLN A 206 -6.87 7.10 -4.57
CA GLN A 206 -7.44 8.31 -5.16
C GLN A 206 -8.74 8.72 -4.46
N LEU A 207 -9.62 7.77 -4.13
CA LEU A 207 -10.86 8.03 -3.40
C LEU A 207 -10.60 8.53 -1.97
N GLU A 208 -9.62 7.97 -1.28
CA GLU A 208 -9.16 8.45 0.03
C GLU A 208 -8.57 9.87 -0.06
N SER A 209 -7.82 10.17 -1.12
CA SER A 209 -7.33 11.53 -1.37
C SER A 209 -8.46 12.53 -1.57
N TYR A 210 -9.50 12.17 -2.35
CA TYR A 210 -10.67 13.04 -2.52
C TYR A 210 -11.49 13.19 -1.22
N ASP A 211 -11.64 12.11 -0.44
CA ASP A 211 -12.27 12.18 0.88
C ASP A 211 -11.60 13.22 1.78
N LYS A 212 -10.27 13.16 1.86
CA LYS A 212 -9.48 14.10 2.65
C LYS A 212 -9.68 15.54 2.16
N ILE A 213 -9.72 15.77 0.85
CA ILE A 213 -9.95 17.11 0.27
C ILE A 213 -11.34 17.64 0.66
N ILE A 214 -12.39 16.85 0.46
CA ILE A 214 -13.77 17.28 0.75
C ILE A 214 -13.96 17.55 2.25
N ARG A 215 -13.42 16.70 3.12
CA ARG A 215 -13.47 16.90 4.58
C ARG A 215 -12.65 18.10 5.06
N ALA A 216 -11.62 18.51 4.32
CA ALA A 216 -10.81 19.69 4.61
C ALA A 216 -11.44 21.02 4.16
N SER A 217 -12.68 21.01 3.64
CA SER A 217 -13.42 22.21 3.19
C SER A 217 -13.77 23.21 4.30
N GLY A 218 -13.57 22.85 5.57
CA GLY A 218 -13.84 23.72 6.72
C GLY A 218 -15.31 23.77 7.14
N ILE A 219 -16.17 22.93 6.57
CA ILE A 219 -17.55 22.74 7.04
C ILE A 219 -17.50 22.08 8.43
N LYS A 220 -18.12 22.72 9.44
CA LYS A 220 -18.13 22.23 10.83
C LYS A 220 -19.10 21.06 11.05
N ALA A 221 -20.17 21.01 10.25
CA ALA A 221 -21.13 19.91 10.31
C ALA A 221 -20.45 18.58 10.00
N LYS A 222 -20.85 17.51 10.70
CA LYS A 222 -20.31 16.18 10.44
C LYS A 222 -20.86 15.62 9.13
N PRO A 223 -20.01 15.17 8.19
CA PRO A 223 -20.49 14.62 6.94
C PRO A 223 -21.02 13.20 7.07
N PHE A 224 -22.08 12.93 6.33
CA PHE A 224 -22.66 11.61 6.08
C PHE A 224 -21.98 11.07 4.83
N THR A 225 -21.28 9.94 4.94
CA THR A 225 -20.73 9.27 3.76
C THR A 225 -21.86 8.53 3.06
N LEU A 226 -22.21 8.91 1.84
CA LEU A 226 -23.27 8.23 1.08
C LEU A 226 -22.71 7.22 0.08
N LYS A 227 -21.49 7.47 -0.44
CA LYS A 227 -20.83 6.61 -1.44
C LYS A 227 -19.32 6.86 -1.48
N PRO A 228 -18.47 5.85 -1.75
CA PRO A 228 -18.70 4.45 -1.39
C PRO A 228 -18.46 4.28 0.12
N LEU A 229 -19.07 3.27 0.73
CA LEU A 229 -19.04 3.08 2.18
C LEU A 229 -18.08 1.99 2.63
N ASP A 230 -17.42 1.32 1.70
CA ASP A 230 -16.41 0.30 1.89
C ASP A 230 -14.98 0.87 1.80
N ILE A 231 -14.81 2.18 1.58
CA ILE A 231 -13.49 2.82 1.42
C ILE A 231 -13.28 3.91 2.47
N GLY A 232 -12.23 3.77 3.28
CA GLY A 232 -11.83 4.75 4.31
C GLY A 232 -12.78 4.85 5.50
N THR A 233 -13.78 3.99 5.58
CA THR A 233 -14.90 4.04 6.53
C THR A 233 -14.75 3.11 7.72
N ILE A 234 -14.04 1.99 7.57
CA ILE A 234 -13.69 1.09 8.67
C ILE A 234 -12.22 0.77 8.50
N THR A 235 -11.44 0.96 9.56
CA THR A 235 -10.00 0.70 9.53
C THR A 235 -9.64 -0.18 10.71
N LEU A 236 -8.95 -1.29 10.42
CA LEU A 236 -8.38 -2.17 11.44
C LEU A 236 -6.86 -2.01 11.36
N PHE A 237 -6.23 -1.47 12.40
CA PHE A 237 -4.82 -1.11 12.39
C PHE A 237 -4.14 -1.36 13.75
N PRO A 238 -2.81 -1.57 13.77
CA PRO A 238 -2.03 -1.73 14.99
C PRO A 238 -1.74 -0.40 15.66
N LYS A 239 -1.81 -0.37 16.99
CA LYS A 239 -1.27 0.72 17.80
C LYS A 239 0.25 0.62 17.84
N VAL A 240 0.90 1.79 17.90
CA VAL A 240 2.36 1.87 18.05
C VAL A 240 2.74 1.19 19.36
N THR A 241 3.68 0.25 19.30
CA THR A 241 4.12 -0.50 20.47
C THR A 241 4.88 0.44 21.40
N GLN A 242 4.38 0.63 22.62
CA GLN A 242 5.00 1.48 23.63
C GLN A 242 5.96 0.73 24.56
N SER A 243 5.87 -0.60 24.58
CA SER A 243 6.70 -1.46 25.42
C SER A 243 8.11 -1.64 24.84
N LYS A 244 9.03 -2.13 25.68
CA LYS A 244 10.40 -2.42 25.25
C LYS A 244 10.39 -3.52 24.18
N VAL A 245 11.00 -3.19 23.05
CA VAL A 245 11.25 -4.10 21.93
C VAL A 245 12.07 -5.30 22.43
N THR A 246 11.53 -6.51 22.27
CA THR A 246 12.06 -7.76 22.85
C THR A 246 12.33 -8.77 21.75
N GLU A 247 13.44 -9.52 21.84
CA GLU A 247 13.76 -10.60 20.90
C GLU A 247 12.65 -11.66 20.86
N GLY A 248 12.39 -12.18 19.67
CA GLY A 248 11.34 -13.15 19.41
C GLY A 248 9.93 -12.57 19.38
N LYS A 249 9.74 -11.25 19.56
CA LYS A 249 8.42 -10.62 19.56
C LYS A 249 8.21 -9.69 18.36
N LEU A 250 6.94 -9.54 17.97
CA LEU A 250 6.51 -8.55 16.99
C LEU A 250 6.19 -7.21 17.65
N PHE A 251 6.55 -6.10 17.00
CA PHE A 251 6.24 -4.74 17.44
C PHE A 251 5.90 -3.86 16.23
N PHE A 252 5.08 -2.83 16.43
CA PHE A 252 4.70 -1.89 15.37
C PHE A 252 5.37 -0.53 15.59
N ASP A 253 6.14 -0.07 14.60
CA ASP A 253 6.90 1.19 14.67
C ASP A 253 6.12 2.43 14.20
N GLY A 254 4.84 2.26 13.85
CA GLY A 254 4.00 3.31 13.25
C GLY A 254 3.84 3.20 11.74
N LYS A 255 4.66 2.38 11.07
CA LYS A 255 4.59 2.15 9.62
C LYS A 255 4.66 0.67 9.25
N THR A 256 5.47 -0.10 9.96
CA THR A 256 5.81 -1.49 9.65
C THR A 256 5.70 -2.34 10.91
N LEU A 257 5.09 -3.51 10.79
CA LEU A 257 5.11 -4.53 11.83
C LEU A 257 6.45 -5.27 11.73
N ARG A 258 7.28 -5.19 12.78
CA ARG A 258 8.66 -5.69 12.78
C ARG A 258 8.86 -6.80 13.80
N GLY A 259 9.72 -7.75 13.47
CA GLY A 259 10.19 -8.81 14.36
C GLY A 259 11.68 -9.06 14.21
N PHE A 260 12.36 -9.48 15.28
CA PHE A 260 13.79 -9.78 15.28
C PHE A 260 14.12 -10.82 16.35
N GLY A 261 15.29 -11.45 16.24
CA GLY A 261 15.75 -12.46 17.21
C GLY A 261 15.13 -13.84 17.01
N PHE A 262 14.58 -14.12 15.83
CA PHE A 262 14.15 -15.46 15.44
C PHE A 262 15.33 -16.23 14.83
N ASP A 263 15.39 -17.54 15.04
CA ASP A 263 16.47 -18.38 14.50
C ASP A 263 16.06 -19.10 13.21
N GLU A 264 17.02 -19.32 12.30
CA GLU A 264 16.83 -20.13 11.09
C GLU A 264 16.26 -21.52 11.45
N GLY A 265 15.18 -21.92 10.77
CA GLY A 265 14.52 -23.21 11.01
C GLY A 265 13.61 -23.24 12.25
N GLN A 266 13.39 -22.13 12.95
CA GLN A 266 12.43 -22.05 14.03
C GLN A 266 11.00 -21.85 13.50
N VAL A 267 10.04 -22.56 14.11
CA VAL A 267 8.60 -22.27 13.94
C VAL A 267 8.26 -20.98 14.68
N ILE A 268 7.71 -19.99 13.96
CA ILE A 268 7.35 -18.70 14.55
C ILE A 268 5.89 -18.73 14.99
N LYS A 269 5.68 -18.69 16.31
CA LYS A 269 4.37 -18.61 16.95
C LYS A 269 4.30 -17.39 17.84
N GLU A 270 3.80 -16.29 17.31
CA GLU A 270 3.77 -15.00 18.01
C GLU A 270 2.39 -14.35 17.97
N THR A 271 2.04 -13.62 19.03
CA THR A 271 0.79 -12.89 19.14
C THR A 271 1.06 -11.40 19.32
N PHE A 272 0.50 -10.58 18.43
CA PHE A 272 0.50 -9.13 18.51
C PHE A 272 -0.83 -8.63 19.10
N PRO A 273 -0.88 -8.07 20.33
CA PRO A 273 -2.13 -7.84 21.07
C PRO A 273 -2.77 -6.45 20.92
N ASP A 274 -2.24 -5.56 20.06
CA ASP A 274 -2.61 -4.14 20.06
C ASP A 274 -3.29 -3.66 18.77
N LEU A 275 -4.28 -4.41 18.28
CA LEU A 275 -5.09 -3.97 17.15
C LEU A 275 -6.30 -3.15 17.59
N VAL A 276 -6.64 -2.19 16.75
CA VAL A 276 -7.72 -1.23 16.95
C VAL A 276 -8.58 -1.19 15.71
N LEU A 277 -9.88 -1.37 15.92
CA LEU A 277 -10.87 -1.12 14.89
C LEU A 277 -11.46 0.27 15.12
N LYS A 278 -11.31 1.14 14.12
CA LYS A 278 -11.94 2.45 14.09
C LYS A 278 -13.02 2.48 13.02
N SER A 279 -14.23 2.81 13.44
CA SER A 279 -15.29 3.24 12.53
C SER A 279 -15.07 4.71 12.21
N ASN A 280 -15.09 5.07 10.93
CA ASN A 280 -15.30 6.44 10.44
C ASN A 280 -16.69 6.55 9.77
N LEU A 281 -17.57 5.56 10.01
CA LEU A 281 -18.94 5.58 9.54
C LEU A 281 -19.75 6.50 10.44
N PHE A 282 -20.33 7.52 9.83
CA PHE A 282 -21.29 8.41 10.45
C PHE A 282 -22.49 8.56 9.49
N PRO A 283 -23.75 8.44 9.97
CA PRO A 283 -24.19 8.17 11.35
C PRO A 283 -24.49 6.68 11.60
N TYR A 284 -23.65 5.77 11.13
CA TYR A 284 -23.95 4.33 11.17
C TYR A 284 -23.31 3.62 12.38
N ILE A 285 -24.09 2.78 13.03
CA ILE A 285 -23.66 1.78 14.00
C ILE A 285 -23.26 0.52 13.24
N ILE A 286 -22.09 -0.04 13.53
CA ILE A 286 -21.75 -1.39 13.06
C ILE A 286 -22.37 -2.38 14.04
N LYS A 287 -23.47 -3.02 13.63
CA LYS A 287 -24.17 -4.02 14.45
C LYS A 287 -23.32 -5.26 14.64
N ASN A 288 -22.75 -5.75 13.54
CA ASN A 288 -21.81 -6.85 13.55
C ASN A 288 -20.84 -6.71 12.38
N ALA A 289 -19.63 -7.23 12.55
CA ALA A 289 -18.68 -7.42 11.47
C ALA A 289 -17.79 -8.62 11.79
N LYS A 290 -17.31 -9.29 10.75
CA LYS A 290 -16.33 -10.36 10.82
C LYS A 290 -14.94 -9.81 10.51
N LEU A 291 -13.96 -10.22 11.29
CA LEU A 291 -12.57 -9.84 11.14
C LEU A 291 -11.78 -11.07 10.68
N ASN A 292 -10.99 -10.90 9.63
CA ASN A 292 -10.07 -11.91 9.15
C ASN A 292 -8.68 -11.29 8.97
N VAL A 293 -7.67 -12.16 8.90
CA VAL A 293 -6.29 -11.77 8.69
C VAL A 293 -5.64 -12.74 7.72
N ARG A 294 -4.78 -12.24 6.83
CA ARG A 294 -3.94 -13.06 5.96
C ARG A 294 -2.60 -12.39 5.71
N LEU A 295 -1.63 -13.16 5.26
CA LEU A 295 -0.36 -12.67 4.74
C LEU A 295 -0.40 -12.65 3.21
N ASP A 296 0.19 -11.61 2.61
CA ASP A 296 0.28 -11.45 1.16
C ASP A 296 1.68 -10.97 0.75
N ASN A 297 2.10 -11.22 -0.49
CA ASN A 297 3.39 -10.81 -1.06
C ASN A 297 4.64 -11.28 -0.26
N PHE A 298 4.60 -12.49 0.28
CA PHE A 298 5.72 -13.10 1.03
C PHE A 298 6.69 -13.92 0.16
N SER A 299 6.89 -13.56 -1.11
CA SER A 299 7.82 -14.26 -2.02
C SER A 299 9.14 -13.52 -2.16
N SER A 300 10.27 -14.23 -2.03
CA SER A 300 11.61 -13.70 -2.30
C SER A 300 12.50 -14.75 -2.98
N SER A 301 13.53 -14.30 -3.69
CA SER A 301 14.63 -15.17 -4.15
C SER A 301 15.50 -15.69 -3.01
N ASP A 302 15.46 -15.03 -1.85
CA ASP A 302 16.45 -15.21 -0.79
C ASP A 302 16.05 -16.27 0.23
N TYR A 303 14.78 -16.69 0.23
CA TYR A 303 14.25 -17.71 1.11
C TYR A 303 13.18 -18.55 0.42
N SER A 304 12.98 -19.77 0.91
CA SER A 304 11.91 -20.65 0.44
C SER A 304 10.91 -20.88 1.57
N VAL A 305 9.62 -20.67 1.29
CA VAL A 305 8.55 -21.05 2.21
C VAL A 305 7.52 -21.85 1.43
N LYS A 306 7.29 -23.10 1.83
CA LYS A 306 6.29 -23.99 1.18
C LYS A 306 4.85 -23.56 1.49
N SER A 307 4.63 -22.87 2.61
CA SER A 307 3.36 -22.31 3.06
C SER A 307 3.65 -21.21 4.07
N MET A 308 2.89 -20.11 4.12
CA MET A 308 3.06 -19.07 5.15
C MET A 308 2.33 -19.39 6.46
N GLY A 309 1.83 -20.63 6.59
CA GLY A 309 1.10 -21.09 7.77
C GLY A 309 -0.29 -20.45 7.87
N THR A 310 -0.75 -20.23 9.10
CA THR A 310 -2.08 -19.64 9.36
C THR A 310 -1.98 -18.43 10.27
N GLN A 311 -2.82 -17.44 9.99
CA GLN A 311 -2.98 -16.26 10.83
C GLN A 311 -4.41 -16.24 11.33
N THR A 312 -4.56 -15.95 12.62
CA THR A 312 -5.88 -15.85 13.25
C THR A 312 -5.99 -14.53 14.00
N ILE A 313 -7.18 -13.96 14.01
CA ILE A 313 -7.50 -12.76 14.78
C ILE A 313 -8.48 -13.13 15.89
N SER A 314 -8.21 -12.63 17.10
CA SER A 314 -9.04 -12.87 18.29
C SER A 314 -9.32 -11.56 19.02
N PRO A 315 -10.61 -11.20 19.25
CA PRO A 315 -11.79 -11.88 18.71
C PRO A 315 -11.90 -11.73 17.17
N SER A 316 -12.59 -12.67 16.52
CA SER A 316 -12.81 -12.66 15.05
C SER A 316 -14.11 -11.98 14.63
N THR A 317 -14.85 -11.43 15.59
CA THR A 317 -16.06 -10.66 15.36
C THR A 317 -16.09 -9.46 16.30
N VAL A 318 -16.82 -8.44 15.88
CA VAL A 318 -17.10 -7.24 16.66
C VAL A 318 -18.56 -6.86 16.49
N SER A 319 -19.16 -6.23 17.50
CA SER A 319 -20.55 -5.82 17.47
C SER A 319 -20.78 -4.49 18.18
N ASN A 320 -21.89 -3.84 17.84
CA ASN A 320 -22.38 -2.60 18.45
C ASN A 320 -21.33 -1.47 18.54
N ILE A 321 -20.60 -1.23 17.46
CA ILE A 321 -19.66 -0.11 17.40
C ILE A 321 -20.46 1.15 17.09
N SER A 322 -20.42 2.13 17.99
CA SER A 322 -21.06 3.44 17.80
C SER A 322 -20.54 4.16 16.54
N PRO A 323 -21.30 5.12 15.98
CA PRO A 323 -20.82 5.95 14.89
C PRO A 323 -19.51 6.63 15.28
N GLU A 324 -18.53 6.59 14.38
CA GLU A 324 -17.16 7.09 14.63
C GLU A 324 -16.42 6.46 15.84
N GLY A 325 -16.92 5.34 16.35
CA GLY A 325 -16.39 4.67 17.54
C GLY A 325 -15.06 3.94 17.29
N GLU A 326 -14.30 3.77 18.37
CA GLU A 326 -13.07 2.98 18.40
C GLU A 326 -13.26 1.79 19.33
N VAL A 327 -12.83 0.60 18.89
CA VAL A 327 -12.81 -0.62 19.71
C VAL A 327 -11.40 -1.20 19.72
N THR A 328 -10.95 -1.58 20.92
CA THR A 328 -9.63 -2.17 21.18
C THR A 328 -9.76 -3.60 21.67
N GLY A 329 -8.63 -4.30 21.82
CA GLY A 329 -8.60 -5.66 22.38
C GLY A 329 -8.58 -6.76 21.33
N PHE A 330 -8.19 -6.43 20.10
CA PHE A 330 -7.96 -7.40 19.04
C PHE A 330 -6.49 -7.80 19.02
N SER A 331 -6.25 -9.09 18.81
CA SER A 331 -4.91 -9.67 18.72
C SER A 331 -4.79 -10.52 17.46
N VAL A 332 -3.64 -10.45 16.78
CA VAL A 332 -3.32 -11.35 15.67
C VAL A 332 -2.27 -12.35 16.13
N THR A 333 -2.56 -13.63 15.94
CA THR A 333 -1.63 -14.72 16.15
C THR A 333 -1.08 -15.19 14.81
N PHE A 334 0.23 -15.17 14.70
CA PHE A 334 0.99 -15.67 13.57
C PHE A 334 1.45 -17.08 13.90
N ASN A 335 0.99 -18.07 13.12
CA ASN A 335 1.53 -19.43 13.15
C ASN A 335 2.23 -19.67 11.82
N MET A 336 3.48 -19.23 11.72
CA MET A 336 4.29 -19.40 10.52
C MET A 336 5.16 -20.66 10.66
N PRO A 337 5.32 -21.46 9.58
CA PRO A 337 6.20 -22.61 9.63
C PRO A 337 7.66 -22.19 9.63
N GLU A 338 8.54 -23.18 9.68
CA GLU A 338 9.98 -22.96 9.55
C GLU A 338 10.30 -22.26 8.23
N ILE A 339 11.03 -21.15 8.32
CA ILE A 339 11.51 -20.42 7.15
C ILE A 339 12.99 -20.71 6.98
N THR A 340 13.32 -21.28 5.82
CA THR A 340 14.70 -21.59 5.47
C THR A 340 15.18 -20.69 4.33
N PRO A 341 16.29 -19.97 4.53
CA PRO A 341 16.92 -19.18 3.49
C PRO A 341 17.51 -20.08 2.40
N ASN A 342 17.53 -19.61 1.16
CA ASN A 342 18.24 -20.29 0.08
C ASN A 342 19.76 -20.23 0.33
N PHE A 343 20.47 -21.34 0.11
CA PHE A 343 21.91 -21.37 0.33
C PHE A 343 22.63 -20.49 -0.71
N SER A 344 23.48 -19.59 -0.24
CA SER A 344 24.36 -18.78 -1.09
C SER A 344 25.66 -18.49 -0.35
N PHE A 345 26.81 -18.58 -1.02
CA PHE A 345 28.11 -18.29 -0.40
C PHE A 345 28.21 -16.84 0.13
N SER A 346 27.47 -15.91 -0.49
CA SER A 346 27.41 -14.52 -0.04
C SER A 346 26.70 -14.34 1.32
N THR A 347 25.90 -15.32 1.76
CA THR A 347 25.11 -15.23 2.99
C THR A 347 25.76 -15.96 4.17
N ILE A 348 26.98 -16.49 4.01
CA ILE A 348 27.71 -17.20 5.08
C ILE A 348 28.22 -16.22 6.16
N PHE A 349 28.55 -15.00 5.76
CA PHE A 349 29.09 -13.97 6.66
C PHE A 349 28.03 -12.96 7.14
N ASN A 350 26.78 -13.12 6.70
CA ASN A 350 25.69 -12.28 7.16
C ASN A 350 25.18 -12.82 8.50
N GLU A 351 24.76 -11.93 9.39
CA GLU A 351 24.18 -12.30 10.69
C GLU A 351 22.69 -12.66 10.56
N ASP A 352 21.95 -11.93 9.73
CA ASP A 352 20.51 -12.08 9.56
C ASP A 352 20.06 -11.97 8.09
N PHE A 353 18.83 -12.43 7.85
CA PHE A 353 18.09 -12.16 6.62
C PHE A 353 16.68 -11.69 6.94
N THR A 354 16.11 -10.93 6.01
CA THR A 354 14.79 -10.34 6.16
C THR A 354 13.75 -11.12 5.37
N VAL A 355 12.69 -11.52 6.06
CA VAL A 355 11.46 -12.06 5.47
C VAL A 355 10.40 -10.98 5.55
N GLY A 356 9.76 -10.66 4.43
CA GLY A 356 8.79 -9.58 4.42
C GLY A 356 7.68 -9.76 3.41
N GLY A 357 6.62 -8.99 3.63
CA GLY A 357 5.41 -8.96 2.83
C GLY A 357 4.40 -8.01 3.47
N ASN A 358 3.11 -8.30 3.30
CA ASN A 358 2.02 -7.49 3.84
C ASN A 358 1.11 -8.33 4.73
N LEU A 359 0.82 -7.82 5.93
CA LEU A 359 -0.30 -8.25 6.74
C LEU A 359 -1.56 -7.57 6.22
N ILE A 360 -2.51 -8.36 5.71
CA ILE A 360 -3.82 -7.88 5.27
C ILE A 360 -4.83 -8.14 6.38
N LEU A 361 -5.35 -7.06 6.94
CA LEU A 361 -6.44 -7.05 7.91
C LEU A 361 -7.74 -6.80 7.16
N GLU A 362 -8.66 -7.75 7.21
CA GLU A 362 -9.93 -7.71 6.46
C GLU A 362 -11.10 -7.57 7.42
N VAL A 363 -11.98 -6.61 7.16
CA VAL A 363 -13.31 -6.51 7.76
C VAL A 363 -14.35 -6.87 6.70
N SER A 364 -15.20 -7.85 6.99
CA SER A 364 -16.23 -8.33 6.05
C SER A 364 -17.53 -8.66 6.76
N GLN A 365 -18.59 -8.95 5.99
CA GLN A 365 -19.92 -9.25 6.51
C GLN A 365 -20.43 -8.14 7.46
N VAL A 366 -20.20 -6.88 7.07
CA VAL A 366 -20.52 -5.73 7.91
C VAL A 366 -22.01 -5.44 7.83
N ASP A 367 -22.69 -5.62 8.96
CA ASP A 367 -24.07 -5.20 9.16
C ASP A 367 -24.09 -3.82 9.83
N ILE A 368 -24.78 -2.89 9.19
CA ILE A 368 -24.84 -1.49 9.65
C ILE A 368 -26.28 -1.08 9.88
N LEU A 369 -26.48 -0.33 10.95
CA LEU A 369 -27.75 0.30 11.28
C LEU A 369 -27.56 1.80 11.32
N LEU A 370 -28.51 2.55 10.76
CA LEU A 370 -28.58 3.99 10.97
C LEU A 370 -28.87 4.28 12.45
N ASP A 371 -28.13 5.20 13.03
CA ASP A 371 -28.48 5.71 14.36
C ASP A 371 -29.75 6.57 14.29
N ASP A 372 -30.81 6.11 14.96
CA ASP A 372 -32.15 6.73 14.91
C ASP A 372 -32.15 8.17 15.40
N LYS A 373 -31.27 8.54 16.36
CA LYS A 373 -31.21 9.90 16.90
C LYS A 373 -30.78 10.88 15.82
N TYR A 374 -29.73 10.56 15.07
CA TYR A 374 -29.26 11.42 13.98
C TYR A 374 -30.25 11.46 12.82
N MET A 375 -30.89 10.34 12.51
CA MET A 375 -31.85 10.28 11.43
C MET A 375 -33.12 11.10 11.73
N ASN A 376 -33.55 11.14 13.00
CA ASN A 376 -34.67 12.00 13.40
C ASN A 376 -34.32 13.49 13.25
N SER A 377 -33.14 13.91 13.71
CA SER A 377 -32.67 15.30 13.49
C SER A 377 -32.53 15.64 12.01
N PHE A 378 -32.02 14.70 11.18
CA PHE A 378 -31.94 14.91 9.74
C PHE A 378 -33.31 15.05 9.09
N LYS A 379 -34.29 14.21 9.46
CA LYS A 379 -35.67 14.33 8.96
C LYS A 379 -36.32 15.64 9.36
N GLU A 380 -36.07 16.12 10.58
CA GLU A 380 -36.56 17.40 11.06
C GLU A 380 -36.00 18.56 10.21
N ILE A 381 -34.69 18.60 9.98
CA ILE A 381 -34.05 19.68 9.21
C ILE A 381 -34.57 19.75 7.76
N PHE A 382 -34.88 18.60 7.15
CA PHE A 382 -35.22 18.51 5.73
C PHE A 382 -36.67 18.10 5.45
N ALA A 383 -37.54 18.17 6.46
CA ALA A 383 -38.97 17.81 6.37
C ALA A 383 -39.23 16.45 5.66
N LEU A 384 -38.36 15.46 5.89
CA LEU A 384 -38.45 14.17 5.19
C LEU A 384 -39.46 13.24 5.86
N ASN A 385 -40.49 12.84 5.11
CA ASN A 385 -41.50 11.86 5.57
C ASN A 385 -40.94 10.46 5.81
N SER A 386 -39.85 10.08 5.13
CA SER A 386 -39.21 8.77 5.28
C SER A 386 -37.71 8.85 4.97
N VAL A 387 -36.95 7.82 5.38
CA VAL A 387 -35.50 7.74 5.13
C VAL A 387 -35.26 7.19 3.72
N PRO A 388 -34.64 7.95 2.80
CA PRO A 388 -34.35 7.47 1.46
C PRO A 388 -33.36 6.29 1.47
N ASP A 389 -33.46 5.41 0.48
CA ASP A 389 -32.64 4.19 0.40
C ASP A 389 -31.13 4.46 0.34
N ILE A 390 -30.70 5.62 -0.20
CA ILE A 390 -29.28 6.01 -0.22
C ILE A 390 -28.66 6.08 1.17
N PHE A 391 -29.48 6.36 2.20
CA PHE A 391 -29.06 6.34 3.60
C PHE A 391 -29.13 4.93 4.20
N ARG A 392 -29.64 3.92 3.49
CA ARG A 392 -29.67 2.49 3.88
C ARG A 392 -28.76 1.64 2.96
N PRO A 393 -27.45 1.84 3.03
CA PRO A 393 -26.48 1.10 2.24
C PRO A 393 -26.29 -0.32 2.78
N VAL A 394 -25.86 -1.23 1.89
CA VAL A 394 -25.56 -2.64 2.23
C VAL A 394 -24.06 -2.86 2.10
N LEU A 395 -23.39 -3.22 3.20
CA LEU A 395 -21.97 -3.56 3.24
C LEU A 395 -21.69 -5.06 3.40
N LYS A 396 -22.73 -5.89 3.50
CA LYS A 396 -22.63 -7.32 3.84
C LYS A 396 -21.74 -8.11 2.87
N ASP A 397 -21.74 -7.74 1.59
CA ASP A 397 -20.98 -8.43 0.54
C ASP A 397 -19.63 -7.77 0.23
N LYS A 398 -19.25 -6.75 1.01
CA LYS A 398 -18.00 -6.01 0.81
C LYS A 398 -16.91 -6.49 1.75
N LYS A 399 -15.67 -6.33 1.28
CA LYS A 399 -14.44 -6.58 2.03
C LYS A 399 -13.67 -5.28 2.12
N ILE A 400 -13.36 -4.88 3.34
CA ILE A 400 -12.60 -3.67 3.64
C ILE A 400 -11.24 -4.13 4.13
N GLU A 401 -10.20 -3.82 3.37
CA GLU A 401 -8.85 -4.32 3.64
C GLU A 401 -7.93 -3.19 4.09
N THR A 402 -7.12 -3.45 5.12
CA THR A 402 -6.00 -2.60 5.55
C THR A 402 -4.71 -3.39 5.39
N SER A 403 -3.76 -2.84 4.63
CA SER A 403 -2.46 -3.48 4.36
C SER A 403 -1.37 -2.86 5.22
N ILE A 404 -0.65 -3.69 5.96
CA ILE A 404 0.45 -3.27 6.84
C ILE A 404 1.72 -4.03 6.41
N PRO A 405 2.81 -3.32 6.04
CA PRO A 405 4.08 -3.96 5.76
C PRO A 405 4.56 -4.75 6.98
N LEU A 406 5.03 -5.98 6.77
CA LEU A 406 5.58 -6.86 7.78
C LEU A 406 7.02 -7.21 7.42
N GLU A 407 7.94 -7.02 8.38
CA GLU A 407 9.38 -7.30 8.27
C GLU A 407 9.84 -8.16 9.45
N ILE A 408 10.34 -9.37 9.19
CA ILE A 408 10.85 -10.28 10.22
C ILE A 408 12.32 -10.58 9.91
N ARG A 409 13.20 -10.25 10.85
CA ARG A 409 14.63 -10.56 10.77
C ARG A 409 14.93 -11.89 11.46
N ILE A 410 15.51 -12.80 10.70
CA ILE A 410 15.84 -14.16 11.14
C ILE A 410 17.36 -14.31 11.10
N LYS A 411 17.95 -14.78 12.21
CA LYS A 411 19.38 -15.04 12.35
C LYS A 411 19.77 -16.26 11.53
N TYR A 412 20.86 -16.17 10.79
CA TYR A 412 21.40 -17.32 10.07
C TYR A 412 21.93 -18.40 11.03
N GLY A 413 21.67 -19.65 10.69
CA GLY A 413 22.14 -20.79 11.46
C GLY A 413 23.65 -21.00 11.34
N SER A 414 24.31 -21.35 12.45
CA SER A 414 25.76 -21.57 12.49
C SER A 414 26.25 -22.74 11.61
N TRP A 415 25.34 -23.59 11.13
CA TRP A 415 25.65 -24.72 10.24
C TRP A 415 26.35 -24.30 8.94
N ARG A 416 26.08 -23.08 8.45
CA ARG A 416 26.71 -22.51 7.25
C ARG A 416 28.22 -22.35 7.40
N LEU A 417 28.67 -21.94 8.59
CA LEU A 417 30.08 -21.85 8.91
C LEU A 417 30.73 -23.24 8.94
N PHE A 418 30.05 -24.23 9.52
CA PHE A 418 30.53 -25.62 9.51
C PHE A 418 30.62 -26.20 8.09
N ALA A 419 29.68 -25.86 7.20
CA ALA A 419 29.74 -26.25 5.80
C ALA A 419 30.96 -25.65 5.09
N LEU A 420 31.25 -24.36 5.32
CA LEU A 420 32.44 -23.70 4.76
C LEU A 420 33.75 -24.31 5.29
N ILE A 421 33.84 -24.58 6.60
CA ILE A 421 34.98 -25.28 7.21
C ILE A 421 35.14 -26.67 6.58
N GLY A 422 34.04 -27.41 6.40
CA GLY A 422 34.03 -28.73 5.76
C GLY A 422 34.57 -28.69 4.32
N ILE A 423 34.13 -27.72 3.51
CA ILE A 423 34.63 -27.52 2.14
C ILE A 423 36.12 -27.16 2.14
N ALA A 424 36.56 -26.28 3.04
CA ALA A 424 37.96 -25.90 3.15
C ALA A 424 38.86 -27.09 3.53
N LEU A 425 38.43 -27.92 4.48
CA LEU A 425 39.12 -29.15 4.86
C LEU A 425 39.17 -30.16 3.71
N LEU A 426 38.08 -30.29 2.95
CA LEU A 426 38.01 -31.19 1.80
C LEU A 426 38.94 -30.72 0.67
N ALA A 427 38.99 -29.41 0.39
CA ALA A 427 39.92 -28.83 -0.58
C ALA A 427 41.39 -29.03 -0.16
N LEU A 428 41.70 -28.84 1.13
CA LEU A 428 43.02 -29.13 1.68
C LEU A 428 43.39 -30.61 1.53
N ALA A 429 42.46 -31.53 1.80
CA ALA A 429 42.69 -32.95 1.60
C ALA A 429 42.93 -33.32 0.13
N VAL A 430 42.15 -32.75 -0.80
CA VAL A 430 42.32 -32.94 -2.25
C VAL A 430 43.69 -32.47 -2.74
N ILE A 431 44.30 -31.47 -2.12
CA ILE A 431 45.66 -31.01 -2.45
C ILE A 431 46.73 -31.84 -1.71
N ALA A 432 46.54 -32.09 -0.42
CA ALA A 432 47.52 -32.74 0.44
C ALA A 432 47.70 -34.23 0.09
N VAL A 433 46.63 -34.94 -0.26
CA VAL A 433 46.69 -36.38 -0.56
C VAL A 433 47.55 -36.68 -1.81
N PRO A 434 47.38 -36.00 -2.96
CA PRO A 434 48.27 -36.17 -4.11
C PRO A 434 49.72 -35.82 -3.79
N ILE A 435 49.98 -34.73 -3.05
CA ILE A 435 51.34 -34.35 -2.65
C ILE A 435 51.95 -35.43 -1.76
N PHE A 436 51.21 -35.94 -0.79
CA PHE A 436 51.65 -37.03 0.08
C PHE A 436 51.94 -38.31 -0.72
N LEU A 437 51.07 -38.69 -1.65
CA LEU A 437 51.27 -39.86 -2.51
C LEU A 437 52.48 -39.69 -3.45
N LEU A 438 52.70 -38.49 -3.99
CA LEU A 438 53.86 -38.19 -4.84
C LEU A 438 55.18 -38.20 -4.07
N THR A 439 55.16 -37.70 -2.82
CA THR A 439 56.36 -37.62 -1.96
C THR A 439 56.66 -38.90 -1.19
N LYS A 440 55.69 -39.82 -1.04
CA LYS A 440 55.88 -41.10 -0.37
C LYS A 440 56.95 -41.95 -1.06
N LYS A 441 58.08 -42.14 -0.38
CA LYS A 441 59.17 -43.01 -0.83
C LYS A 441 58.80 -44.47 -0.56
N SER A 442 58.98 -45.32 -1.56
CA SER A 442 58.90 -46.78 -1.37
C SER A 442 60.30 -47.35 -1.55
N CYS A 443 60.71 -48.21 -0.62
CA CYS A 443 62.03 -48.84 -0.63
C CYS A 443 61.93 -50.22 -1.28
N TYR A 444 62.85 -50.49 -2.21
CA TYR A 444 62.93 -51.72 -2.98
C TYR A 444 64.32 -52.32 -2.81
N LYS A 445 64.40 -53.65 -2.87
CA LYS A 445 65.67 -54.38 -2.95
C LYS A 445 65.89 -54.80 -4.41
N ILE A 446 67.08 -54.53 -4.93
CA ILE A 446 67.53 -55.05 -6.22
C ILE A 446 68.64 -56.08 -5.98
N THR A 447 68.49 -57.24 -6.61
CA THR A 447 69.51 -58.29 -6.62
C THR A 447 70.01 -58.42 -8.04
N LEU A 448 71.31 -58.27 -8.22
CA LEU A 448 72.00 -58.47 -9.49
C LEU A 448 72.66 -59.85 -9.41
N LEU A 449 72.55 -60.65 -10.47
CA LEU A 449 73.23 -61.95 -10.53
C LEU A 449 74.73 -61.74 -10.25
N ASP A 450 75.25 -62.52 -9.31
CA ASP A 450 76.65 -62.49 -8.83
C ASP A 450 77.10 -61.25 -8.03
N SER A 451 76.18 -60.50 -7.40
CA SER A 451 76.54 -59.45 -6.42
C SER A 451 75.55 -59.28 -5.25
N ASP A 452 75.99 -58.59 -4.20
CA ASP A 452 75.18 -58.32 -3.01
C ASP A 452 73.93 -57.48 -3.33
N SER A 453 72.83 -57.78 -2.64
CA SER A 453 71.57 -57.06 -2.81
C SER A 453 71.69 -55.60 -2.34
N GLN A 454 71.29 -54.65 -3.16
CA GLN A 454 71.25 -53.23 -2.80
C GLN A 454 69.81 -52.78 -2.50
N SER A 455 69.63 -51.96 -1.46
CA SER A 455 68.33 -51.36 -1.13
C SER A 455 68.30 -49.90 -1.56
N PHE A 456 67.23 -49.47 -2.22
CA PHE A 456 67.06 -48.06 -2.61
C PHE A 456 65.62 -47.61 -2.39
N CYS A 457 65.42 -46.32 -2.09
CA CYS A 457 64.10 -45.75 -1.88
C CYS A 457 63.79 -44.68 -2.92
N ILE A 458 62.67 -44.82 -3.61
CA ILE A 458 62.29 -43.97 -4.74
C ILE A 458 60.85 -43.47 -4.55
N SER A 459 60.64 -42.16 -4.75
CA SER A 459 59.30 -41.54 -4.73
C SER A 459 58.64 -41.67 -6.11
N ALA A 460 57.33 -41.44 -6.21
CA ALA A 460 56.66 -41.45 -7.51
C ALA A 460 57.28 -40.39 -8.45
N LEU A 461 57.32 -40.68 -9.76
CA LEU A 461 57.90 -39.84 -10.82
C LEU A 461 59.42 -39.61 -10.76
N SER A 462 60.11 -40.11 -9.74
CA SER A 462 61.57 -40.05 -9.64
C SER A 462 62.24 -41.25 -10.32
N SER A 463 63.56 -41.14 -10.55
CA SER A 463 64.39 -42.19 -11.14
C SER A 463 65.60 -42.51 -10.25
N TYR A 464 65.94 -43.77 -10.09
CA TYR A 464 67.13 -44.24 -9.41
C TYR A 464 68.11 -44.88 -10.42
N SER A 465 69.35 -44.43 -10.43
CA SER A 465 70.41 -44.98 -11.30
C SER A 465 70.96 -46.26 -10.67
N VAL A 466 71.01 -47.34 -11.44
CA VAL A 466 71.54 -48.65 -11.03
C VAL A 466 72.96 -48.79 -11.56
N SER A 467 73.93 -49.05 -10.68
CA SER A 467 75.35 -49.26 -11.01
C SER A 467 75.98 -50.25 -10.05
N THR A 468 76.95 -51.04 -10.52
CA THR A 468 77.81 -51.91 -9.70
C THR A 468 79.15 -51.22 -9.43
N ALA A 469 79.83 -51.61 -8.35
CA ALA A 469 81.11 -51.01 -7.96
C ALA A 469 82.12 -51.10 -9.12
N GLY A 470 82.58 -49.94 -9.61
CA GLY A 470 83.52 -49.84 -10.74
C GLY A 470 82.91 -49.92 -12.15
N SER A 471 81.58 -49.96 -12.31
CA SER A 471 80.91 -50.01 -13.62
C SER A 471 80.16 -48.72 -13.98
N PRO A 472 80.02 -48.37 -15.28
CA PRO A 472 79.13 -47.31 -15.72
C PRO A 472 77.66 -47.63 -15.38
N VAL A 473 76.82 -46.61 -15.30
CA VAL A 473 75.39 -46.76 -14.94
C VAL A 473 74.71 -47.76 -15.88
N LEU A 474 74.26 -48.89 -15.33
CA LEU A 474 73.63 -49.99 -16.05
C LEU A 474 72.23 -49.62 -16.56
N GLY A 475 71.56 -48.68 -15.91
CA GLY A 475 70.25 -48.17 -16.33
C GLY A 475 69.58 -47.35 -15.23
N LYS A 476 68.33 -46.93 -15.47
CA LYS A 476 67.53 -46.18 -14.50
C LYS A 476 66.22 -46.89 -14.22
N LEU A 477 65.91 -47.09 -12.94
CA LEU A 477 64.58 -47.49 -12.49
C LEU A 477 63.73 -46.23 -12.32
N LYS A 478 62.67 -46.09 -13.12
CA LYS A 478 61.70 -44.99 -13.00
C LYS A 478 60.39 -45.51 -12.41
N LYS A 479 59.89 -44.83 -11.38
CA LYS A 479 58.59 -45.16 -10.77
C LYS A 479 57.47 -44.31 -11.39
N SER A 480 56.42 -44.95 -11.88
CA SER A 480 55.22 -44.26 -12.37
C SER A 480 54.37 -43.68 -11.22
N VAL A 481 53.40 -42.83 -11.56
CA VAL A 481 52.39 -42.33 -10.60
C VAL A 481 51.58 -43.48 -10.00
N THR A 482 51.32 -44.54 -10.77
CA THR A 482 50.61 -45.75 -10.34
C THR A 482 51.46 -46.72 -9.52
N GLY A 483 52.75 -46.41 -9.28
CA GLY A 483 53.66 -47.23 -8.48
C GLY A 483 54.40 -48.34 -9.23
N SER A 484 54.14 -48.52 -10.53
CA SER A 484 54.89 -49.47 -11.35
C SER A 484 56.35 -49.01 -11.53
N LEU A 485 57.28 -49.96 -11.46
CA LEU A 485 58.69 -49.72 -11.74
C LEU A 485 59.00 -50.12 -13.18
N LYS A 486 59.60 -49.21 -13.94
CA LYS A 486 60.12 -49.50 -15.28
C LYS A 486 61.63 -49.34 -15.26
N PHE A 487 62.35 -50.38 -15.66
CA PHE A 487 63.77 -50.29 -15.93
C PHE A 487 63.96 -49.71 -17.34
N ILE A 488 64.76 -48.66 -17.42
CA ILE A 488 65.17 -48.04 -18.67
C ILE A 488 66.66 -48.33 -18.83
N CYS A 489 67.00 -49.15 -19.82
CA CYS A 489 68.38 -49.49 -20.12
C CYS A 489 69.21 -48.22 -20.39
N SER A 490 70.48 -48.27 -20.02
CA SER A 490 71.43 -47.23 -20.41
C SER A 490 71.81 -47.38 -21.88
N SER A 491 72.51 -46.40 -22.45
CA SER A 491 73.14 -46.52 -23.77
C SER A 491 74.16 -47.66 -23.85
N VAL A 492 74.60 -48.17 -22.69
CA VAL A 492 75.53 -49.29 -22.61
C VAL A 492 74.74 -50.60 -22.67
N THR A 493 73.61 -50.74 -21.98
CA THR A 493 72.82 -52.00 -21.86
C THR A 493 71.60 -52.08 -22.80
N ASP A 494 71.73 -51.56 -24.02
CA ASP A 494 70.62 -51.41 -24.98
C ASP A 494 70.17 -52.72 -25.67
N THR A 495 70.95 -53.79 -25.60
CA THR A 495 70.59 -55.12 -26.14
C THR A 495 70.84 -56.27 -25.15
N PRO A 496 69.92 -57.26 -25.05
CA PRO A 496 70.09 -58.43 -24.20
C PRO A 496 71.34 -59.25 -24.56
N GLY A 497 72.15 -59.62 -23.57
CA GLY A 497 73.34 -60.45 -23.77
C GLY A 497 74.56 -59.70 -24.32
N LYS A 498 74.49 -58.37 -24.50
CA LYS A 498 75.65 -57.57 -24.92
C LYS A 498 76.65 -57.49 -23.78
N VAL A 499 77.86 -57.98 -24.06
CA VAL A 499 79.01 -57.96 -23.13
C VAL A 499 79.87 -56.75 -23.50
N PHE A 500 80.14 -55.88 -22.54
CA PHE A 500 81.02 -54.72 -22.72
C PHE A 500 82.22 -54.90 -21.81
N SER A 501 83.41 -54.92 -22.39
CA SER A 501 84.65 -54.90 -21.64
C SER A 501 84.95 -53.46 -21.26
N VAL A 502 84.99 -53.16 -19.96
CA VAL A 502 85.49 -51.89 -19.45
C VAL A 502 87.01 -52.02 -19.36
N SER A 503 87.74 -51.42 -20.31
CA SER A 503 89.19 -51.26 -20.19
C SER A 503 89.46 -50.13 -19.20
N PHE A 504 90.15 -50.45 -18.10
CA PHE A 504 90.72 -49.44 -17.20
C PHE A 504 91.95 -48.78 -17.81
#